data_AF-F0HB66-F1
#
_entry.id   AF-F0HB66-F1
#
_cell.length_a   1.000
_cell.length_b   1.000
_cell.length_c   1.000
_cell.angle_alpha   90.00
_cell.angle_beta   90.00
_cell.angle_gamma   90.00
#
_symmetry.space_group_name_H-M   'P 1'
#
loop_
_entity.id
_entity.type
_entity.pdbx_description
1 polymer ?
#
loop_
_entity_poly.entity_id
_entity_poly.type
_entity_poly.pdbx_seq_one_letter_code
_entity_poly.pdbx_strand_id
1 'polypeptide(L)'
;MKRNNGWVLAALAMMPLLNTACSDDTTTPADEDKLAKKETNFGKKNDVFSAEEWYPGGELGTTEGRAYSDPTPAVTNVPGMEDSFNRGENFFERSFTLTDNPYRGLGPAWVRNNCEQCHPSYGHGKRQTIYNGKAFGNGYLLVIYHPTAGVDGDGVAYAANSYVRHVTGMPQTNAMTPFKAPVDESGINIEWKTVSGTMPSGLSATQFPDGEKFQLIYPEVTIKQEAFNTFPKPDNYEVRLESTIGLYGTGLLDAIDKEDMKAQYQKEAKKADLNPVMWNKAADDWAATAWYTLADGTKAIKKFTYGMTRASLQDGPGANAMWNITNVTRSDRRYLYTTDMWAKAMSMDKDVISYIKQNGKQSGSILHPYYGNGTDEDISKNVNMLLGLNAKSDADAYKKHFVDNGPFAGQDEMSNKDYYDFMVWHRGLAVPAARGLDNPVVQRGKKVFMEIGCTSCHRPSWKTGNDNYWVDNAIRDYAKSIGKNPETMLPRYAHQTIWPYTDLVQHRLFMANDIRTGWCRTTPLWGRGLSLERTGAEDRLHDCRARNEIEAIMWHAYDRRSDAFWAASKFYNLPKADRDAVVAFLRAI
;
A
#
# COMPACT_ATOMS: atom_id res chain seq x y z
N MET A 1 68.20 -32.79 -10.14
CA MET A 1 67.57 -33.42 -11.33
C MET A 1 66.56 -32.44 -11.92
N LYS A 2 66.79 -32.00 -13.16
CA LYS A 2 65.86 -31.20 -13.98
C LYS A 2 64.82 -32.12 -14.64
N ARG A 3 63.56 -31.67 -14.78
CA ARG A 3 62.63 -31.83 -15.93
C ARG A 3 61.22 -31.38 -15.47
N ASN A 4 60.66 -30.25 -15.92
CA ASN A 4 60.09 -29.85 -17.23
C ASN A 4 58.83 -30.60 -17.71
N ASN A 5 57.77 -29.79 -17.88
CA ASN A 5 56.66 -29.81 -18.85
C ASN A 5 55.42 -30.70 -18.66
N GLY A 6 54.25 -30.05 -18.82
CA GLY A 6 52.96 -30.68 -19.10
C GLY A 6 51.74 -29.77 -18.90
N TRP A 7 51.61 -28.72 -19.71
CA TRP A 7 50.39 -27.89 -19.82
C TRP A 7 49.30 -28.61 -20.62
N VAL A 8 48.03 -28.47 -20.23
CA VAL A 8 46.86 -28.71 -21.11
C VAL A 8 46.03 -27.42 -21.15
N LEU A 9 45.96 -26.84 -22.34
CA LEU A 9 45.17 -25.67 -22.70
C LEU A 9 43.71 -26.06 -22.93
N ALA A 10 42.77 -25.35 -22.31
CA ALA A 10 41.39 -25.25 -22.77
C ALA A 10 41.15 -23.82 -23.24
N ALA A 11 40.88 -23.66 -24.54
CA ALA A 11 40.69 -22.38 -25.21
C ALA A 11 39.28 -21.82 -24.93
N LEU A 12 39.23 -20.60 -24.38
CA LEU A 12 38.03 -19.76 -24.37
C LEU A 12 38.16 -18.76 -25.52
N ALA A 13 37.25 -18.86 -26.49
CA ALA A 13 37.13 -17.90 -27.58
C ALA A 13 36.52 -16.58 -27.05
N MET A 14 37.33 -15.53 -27.02
CA MET A 14 36.85 -14.15 -26.90
C MET A 14 36.55 -13.60 -28.30
N MET A 15 35.30 -13.20 -28.54
CA MET A 15 34.93 -12.33 -29.66
C MET A 15 35.04 -10.85 -29.22
N PRO A 16 35.56 -9.94 -30.07
CA PRO A 16 35.83 -8.57 -29.69
C PRO A 16 34.58 -7.69 -29.77
N LEU A 17 34.31 -6.95 -28.70
CA LEU A 17 33.39 -5.82 -28.71
C LEU A 17 34.08 -4.63 -29.39
N LEU A 18 33.44 -4.11 -30.44
CA LEU A 18 33.86 -2.90 -31.15
C LEU A 18 33.63 -1.67 -30.26
N ASN A 19 34.72 -0.94 -30.00
CA ASN A 19 34.71 0.40 -29.44
C ASN A 19 33.95 1.37 -30.36
N THR A 20 32.97 2.08 -29.82
CA THR A 20 32.56 3.39 -30.33
C THR A 20 32.52 4.40 -29.18
N ALA A 21 33.47 5.33 -29.26
CA ALA A 21 33.59 6.66 -28.65
C ALA A 21 32.83 6.98 -27.36
N CYS A 22 33.60 7.14 -26.27
CA CYS A 22 33.19 7.94 -25.12
C CYS A 22 33.12 9.42 -25.52
N SER A 23 31.93 10.01 -25.45
CA SER A 23 31.81 11.43 -25.09
C SER A 23 31.70 11.48 -23.57
N ASP A 24 32.54 12.27 -22.92
CA ASP A 24 32.45 12.59 -21.50
C ASP A 24 31.18 13.42 -21.25
N ASP A 25 30.03 12.76 -21.09
CA ASP A 25 28.84 13.39 -20.51
C ASP A 25 28.95 13.32 -18.99
N THR A 26 29.23 14.48 -18.39
CA THR A 26 29.18 14.70 -16.94
C THR A 26 27.75 14.92 -16.46
N THR A 27 26.81 14.08 -16.91
CA THR A 27 25.45 14.09 -16.39
C THR A 27 25.38 13.27 -15.11
N THR A 28 25.01 13.93 -14.01
CA THR A 28 24.65 13.23 -12.78
C THR A 28 23.25 12.60 -12.93
N PRO A 29 22.87 11.58 -12.14
CA PRO A 29 21.50 11.04 -12.15
C PRO A 29 20.41 12.10 -11.90
N ALA A 30 20.77 13.26 -11.33
CA ALA A 30 19.88 14.40 -11.15
C ALA A 30 19.57 15.17 -12.46
N ASP A 31 20.38 15.01 -13.50
CA ASP A 31 20.20 15.67 -14.80
C ASP A 31 19.23 14.91 -15.73
N GLU A 32 18.95 13.63 -15.46
CA GLU A 32 18.09 12.80 -16.30
C GLU A 32 16.57 13.07 -16.12
N ASP A 33 16.18 13.78 -15.07
CA ASP A 33 14.79 13.80 -14.58
C ASP A 33 13.99 15.08 -14.86
N LYS A 34 14.51 16.05 -15.63
CA LYS A 34 13.74 17.25 -16.00
C LYS A 34 12.97 17.03 -17.30
N LEU A 35 11.72 16.58 -17.19
CA LEU A 35 10.86 16.23 -18.32
C LEU A 35 10.72 17.38 -19.34
N ALA A 36 10.54 18.62 -18.85
CA ALA A 36 10.36 19.81 -19.68
C ALA A 36 11.56 20.16 -20.58
N LYS A 37 12.78 19.69 -20.26
CA LYS A 37 13.95 19.89 -21.12
C LYS A 37 14.00 18.90 -22.29
N LYS A 38 13.34 17.75 -22.16
CA LYS A 38 13.34 16.68 -23.17
C LYS A 38 12.14 16.78 -24.13
N GLU A 39 11.01 17.34 -23.68
CA GLU A 39 9.78 17.43 -24.49
C GLU A 39 9.41 18.87 -24.85
N THR A 40 9.74 19.29 -26.09
CA THR A 40 9.49 20.66 -26.59
C THR A 40 8.00 21.04 -26.68
N ASN A 41 7.10 20.07 -26.60
CA ASN A 41 5.65 20.24 -26.62
C ASN A 41 4.98 20.08 -25.25
N PHE A 42 5.76 19.90 -24.18
CA PHE A 42 5.25 19.80 -22.82
C PHE A 42 4.30 20.95 -22.48
N GLY A 43 3.16 20.64 -21.86
CA GLY A 43 2.15 21.62 -21.46
C GLY A 43 1.34 22.23 -22.62
N LYS A 44 1.55 21.83 -23.88
CA LYS A 44 0.79 22.35 -25.02
C LYS A 44 -0.40 21.44 -25.35
N LYS A 45 -1.55 22.07 -25.63
CA LYS A 45 -2.74 21.36 -26.15
C LYS A 45 -2.46 20.79 -27.55
N ASN A 46 -3.11 19.68 -27.88
CA ASN A 46 -3.21 19.15 -29.23
C ASN A 46 -4.65 18.68 -29.51
N ASP A 47 -4.89 18.02 -30.65
CA ASP A 47 -6.23 17.58 -31.06
C ASP A 47 -6.86 16.51 -30.15
N VAL A 48 -6.06 15.90 -29.26
CA VAL A 48 -6.48 14.77 -28.42
C VAL A 48 -6.34 15.08 -26.92
N PHE A 49 -5.33 15.85 -26.54
CA PHE A 49 -5.02 16.19 -25.14
C PHE A 49 -5.17 17.69 -24.89
N SER A 50 -5.80 18.01 -23.78
CA SER A 50 -5.76 19.38 -23.25
C SER A 50 -4.38 19.69 -22.67
N ALA A 51 -4.07 20.98 -22.50
CA ALA A 51 -2.84 21.41 -21.83
C ALA A 51 -2.77 20.91 -20.38
N GLU A 52 -3.90 20.84 -19.68
CA GLU A 52 -3.99 20.42 -18.29
C GLU A 52 -3.62 18.94 -18.08
N GLU A 53 -3.79 18.08 -19.10
CA GLU A 53 -3.46 16.65 -18.99
C GLU A 53 -1.96 16.35 -18.90
N TRP A 54 -1.12 17.31 -19.26
CA TRP A 54 0.32 17.25 -18.98
C TRP A 54 0.63 17.32 -17.48
N TYR A 55 -0.33 17.80 -16.68
CA TYR A 55 -0.23 17.95 -15.23
C TYR A 55 -1.27 17.07 -14.52
N PRO A 56 -1.05 15.74 -14.40
CA PRO A 56 -2.06 14.84 -13.85
C PRO A 56 -2.46 15.15 -12.40
N GLY A 57 -1.59 15.79 -11.61
CA GLY A 57 -1.90 16.27 -10.27
C GLY A 57 -2.43 17.71 -10.20
N GLY A 58 -2.73 18.34 -11.34
CA GLY A 58 -2.96 19.78 -11.43
C GLY A 58 -1.67 20.59 -11.21
N GLU A 59 -1.78 21.91 -11.22
CA GLU A 59 -0.64 22.83 -11.03
C GLU A 59 0.00 22.66 -9.65
N LEU A 60 -0.80 22.40 -8.62
CA LEU A 60 -0.30 22.27 -7.25
C LEU A 60 0.21 20.87 -6.91
N GLY A 61 -0.11 19.84 -7.68
CA GLY A 61 0.14 18.44 -7.34
C GLY A 61 1.07 17.69 -8.29
N THR A 62 1.51 18.32 -9.38
CA THR A 62 2.38 17.69 -10.39
C THR A 62 3.84 18.10 -10.19
N THR A 63 4.76 17.13 -10.31
CA THR A 63 6.19 17.40 -10.47
C THR A 63 6.64 17.14 -11.92
N GLU A 64 7.47 18.03 -12.45
CA GLU A 64 8.21 17.85 -13.71
C GLU A 64 9.63 17.27 -13.50
N GLY A 65 9.99 17.08 -12.23
CA GLY A 65 11.27 16.55 -11.78
C GLY A 65 11.20 15.05 -11.53
N ARG A 66 11.75 14.62 -10.39
CA ARG A 66 11.94 13.22 -10.06
C ARG A 66 10.62 12.52 -9.77
N ALA A 67 10.33 11.52 -10.58
CA ALA A 67 9.13 10.73 -10.42
C ALA A 67 9.13 9.96 -9.09
N TYR A 68 7.97 9.95 -8.45
CA TYR A 68 7.64 9.29 -7.18
C TYR A 68 8.27 9.89 -5.92
N SER A 69 9.35 10.67 -6.00
CA SER A 69 10.05 11.19 -4.82
C SER A 69 9.92 12.69 -4.58
N ASP A 70 9.64 13.48 -5.61
CA ASP A 70 9.62 14.93 -5.44
C ASP A 70 8.41 15.45 -4.62
N PRO A 71 8.62 16.54 -3.87
CA PRO A 71 7.53 17.27 -3.26
C PRO A 71 6.66 17.94 -4.32
N THR A 72 5.38 18.11 -3.98
CA THR A 72 4.45 18.89 -4.78
C THR A 72 4.76 20.39 -4.73
N PRO A 73 4.34 21.16 -5.75
CA PRO A 73 4.32 22.62 -5.66
C PRO A 73 3.55 23.16 -4.43
N ALA A 74 2.51 22.47 -3.97
CA ALA A 74 1.82 22.80 -2.71
C ALA A 74 2.72 22.79 -1.47
N VAL A 75 3.79 21.97 -1.49
CA VAL A 75 4.84 21.94 -0.45
C VAL A 75 5.87 23.03 -0.70
N THR A 76 6.46 23.08 -1.90
CA THR A 76 7.61 23.97 -2.18
C THR A 76 7.24 25.46 -2.21
N ASN A 77 5.97 25.79 -2.47
CA ASN A 77 5.46 27.17 -2.41
C ASN A 77 5.27 27.68 -0.98
N VAL A 78 5.39 26.84 0.05
CA VAL A 78 5.20 27.23 1.45
C VAL A 78 6.56 27.25 2.17
N PRO A 79 7.02 28.41 2.66
CA PRO A 79 8.32 28.52 3.33
C PRO A 79 8.50 27.54 4.49
N GLY A 80 9.58 26.76 4.43
CA GLY A 80 9.96 25.77 5.44
C GLY A 80 9.19 24.45 5.41
N MET A 81 8.18 24.30 4.53
CA MET A 81 7.42 23.05 4.43
C MET A 81 8.22 21.96 3.71
N GLU A 82 9.11 22.33 2.78
CA GLU A 82 10.03 21.38 2.14
C GLU A 82 10.98 20.71 3.14
N ASP A 83 11.44 21.43 4.17
CA ASP A 83 12.23 20.81 5.26
C ASP A 83 11.40 19.78 6.04
N SER A 84 10.12 20.05 6.26
CA SER A 84 9.19 19.08 6.87
C SER A 84 8.94 17.88 5.96
N PHE A 85 8.81 18.10 4.65
CA PHE A 85 8.69 17.03 3.66
C PHE A 85 9.92 16.11 3.70
N ASN A 86 11.13 16.67 3.60
CA ASN A 86 12.38 15.90 3.61
C ASN A 86 12.58 15.15 4.95
N ARG A 87 12.19 15.74 6.08
CA ARG A 87 12.20 15.03 7.38
C ARG A 87 11.17 13.91 7.43
N GLY A 88 9.97 14.14 6.89
CA GLY A 88 8.90 13.15 6.81
C GLY A 88 9.27 11.95 5.95
N GLU A 89 9.92 12.19 4.82
CA GLU A 89 10.44 11.15 3.91
C GLU A 89 11.35 10.16 4.66
N ASN A 90 12.21 10.66 5.54
CA ASN A 90 13.09 9.80 6.33
C ASN A 90 12.33 8.81 7.23
N PHE A 91 11.12 9.13 7.71
CA PHE A 91 10.30 8.17 8.48
C PHE A 91 9.67 7.07 7.62
N PHE A 92 9.65 7.27 6.30
CA PHE A 92 9.20 6.26 5.35
C PHE A 92 10.33 5.30 4.96
N GLU A 93 11.51 5.87 4.65
CA GLU A 93 12.67 5.13 4.15
C GLU A 93 13.44 4.40 5.25
N ARG A 94 13.59 5.02 6.43
CA ARG A 94 14.47 4.48 7.47
C ARG A 94 13.81 3.38 8.29
N SER A 95 14.65 2.49 8.80
CA SER A 95 14.22 1.43 9.71
C SER A 95 13.96 1.98 11.10
N PHE A 96 12.76 1.71 11.58
CA PHE A 96 12.41 1.74 12.98
C PHE A 96 13.18 0.67 13.76
N THR A 97 13.46 0.99 15.01
CA THR A 97 14.28 0.22 15.95
C THR A 97 13.54 0.15 17.29
N LEU A 98 13.95 -0.76 18.18
CA LEU A 98 13.28 -0.85 19.48
C LEU A 98 13.54 0.36 20.38
N THR A 99 14.68 1.05 20.25
CA THR A 99 15.13 2.02 21.27
C THR A 99 15.68 3.33 20.73
N ASP A 100 16.10 3.40 19.46
CA ASP A 100 16.97 4.47 18.99
C ASP A 100 16.17 5.62 18.36
N ASN A 101 16.26 6.80 18.97
CA ASN A 101 15.65 8.01 18.41
C ASN A 101 16.33 8.44 17.09
N PRO A 102 15.59 9.08 16.16
CA PRO A 102 14.15 9.37 16.21
C PRO A 102 13.26 8.21 15.73
N TYR A 103 13.83 7.08 15.32
CA TYR A 103 13.11 5.94 14.75
C TYR A 103 12.90 4.83 15.78
N ARG A 104 12.59 5.18 17.03
CA ARG A 104 12.35 4.18 18.06
C ARG A 104 10.91 3.70 18.01
N GLY A 105 10.69 2.54 18.61
CA GLY A 105 9.42 1.84 18.62
C GLY A 105 9.37 0.79 17.52
N LEU A 106 8.80 -0.37 17.85
CA LEU A 106 8.36 -1.41 16.91
C LEU A 106 7.22 -2.24 17.55
N GLY A 107 6.73 -1.79 18.72
CA GLY A 107 6.02 -2.66 19.65
C GLY A 107 6.76 -3.98 19.92
N PRO A 108 6.06 -4.96 20.54
CA PRO A 108 6.59 -6.30 20.74
C PRO A 108 6.46 -7.20 19.49
N ALA A 109 5.66 -6.79 18.51
CA ALA A 109 5.45 -7.46 17.22
C ALA A 109 5.15 -6.45 16.10
N TRP A 110 5.70 -6.69 14.91
CA TRP A 110 5.54 -5.83 13.74
C TRP A 110 5.39 -6.66 12.44
N VAL A 111 4.89 -6.04 11.37
CA VAL A 111 4.94 -6.59 10.01
C VAL A 111 6.29 -6.27 9.38
N ARG A 112 6.67 -4.99 9.37
CA ARG A 112 7.95 -4.47 8.83
C ARG A 112 8.48 -3.38 9.74
N ASN A 113 9.77 -3.12 9.65
CA ASN A 113 10.39 -2.00 10.36
C ASN A 113 10.67 -0.80 9.47
N ASN A 114 10.38 -0.83 8.17
CA ASN A 114 10.36 0.37 7.32
C ASN A 114 9.24 0.22 6.28
N CYS A 115 8.77 1.36 5.76
CA CYS A 115 7.69 1.35 4.77
C CYS A 115 8.21 1.05 3.36
N GLU A 116 9.44 1.48 3.05
CA GLU A 116 10.05 1.32 1.74
C GLU A 116 10.24 -0.15 1.31
N GLN A 117 10.48 -1.08 2.24
CA GLN A 117 10.52 -2.52 1.95
C GLN A 117 9.24 -3.01 1.26
N CYS A 118 8.08 -2.46 1.62
CA CYS A 118 6.81 -2.80 0.99
C CYS A 118 6.46 -1.88 -0.19
N HIS A 119 6.97 -0.65 -0.17
CA HIS A 119 6.70 0.39 -1.16
C HIS A 119 8.01 0.84 -1.84
N PRO A 120 8.58 0.02 -2.72
CA PRO A 120 9.84 0.35 -3.39
C PRO A 120 9.69 1.67 -4.14
N SER A 121 10.53 2.65 -3.83
CA SER A 121 10.45 4.02 -4.36
C SER A 121 9.03 4.61 -4.29
N TYR A 122 8.35 4.40 -3.15
CA TYR A 122 6.98 4.90 -2.88
C TYR A 122 5.88 4.31 -3.77
N GLY A 123 6.25 3.34 -4.59
CA GLY A 123 5.41 2.70 -5.57
C GLY A 123 4.64 1.49 -5.02
N HIS A 124 4.26 0.63 -5.97
CA HIS A 124 3.56 -0.62 -5.70
C HIS A 124 4.56 -1.74 -5.45
N GLY A 125 4.17 -2.72 -4.63
CA GLY A 125 4.97 -3.91 -4.36
C GLY A 125 5.22 -4.76 -5.61
N LYS A 126 6.13 -5.71 -5.49
CA LYS A 126 6.55 -6.60 -6.56
C LYS A 126 6.10 -8.02 -6.29
N ARG A 127 5.93 -8.81 -7.35
CA ARG A 127 5.60 -10.22 -7.24
C ARG A 127 6.65 -10.99 -6.43
N GLN A 128 6.22 -11.74 -5.43
CA GLN A 128 7.10 -12.65 -4.66
C GLN A 128 6.66 -14.11 -4.83
N THR A 129 7.62 -15.02 -4.86
CA THR A 129 7.37 -16.48 -4.85
C THR A 129 7.49 -17.09 -3.46
N ILE A 130 8.00 -16.33 -2.48
CA ILE A 130 8.12 -16.72 -1.07
C ILE A 130 7.71 -15.51 -0.24
N TYR A 131 6.97 -15.74 0.85
CA TYR A 131 6.71 -14.68 1.81
C TYR A 131 7.94 -14.51 2.71
N ASN A 132 8.65 -13.39 2.54
CA ASN A 132 9.73 -12.98 3.43
C ASN A 132 9.54 -11.50 3.73
N GLY A 133 9.24 -11.16 4.98
CA GLY A 133 8.95 -9.80 5.33
C GLY A 133 10.12 -8.83 5.15
N LYS A 134 11.34 -9.35 5.18
CA LYS A 134 12.55 -8.53 5.05
C LYS A 134 12.95 -8.32 3.59
N ALA A 135 12.29 -8.99 2.64
CA ALA A 135 12.61 -8.86 1.22
C ALA A 135 12.11 -7.52 0.67
N PHE A 136 13.01 -6.74 0.09
CA PHE A 136 12.67 -5.47 -0.55
C PHE A 136 11.72 -5.68 -1.73
N GLY A 137 10.67 -4.87 -1.79
CA GLY A 137 9.59 -5.01 -2.76
C GLY A 137 8.53 -6.06 -2.39
N ASN A 138 8.66 -6.77 -1.26
CA ASN A 138 7.57 -7.60 -0.76
C ASN A 138 6.48 -6.72 -0.12
N GLY A 139 5.61 -6.18 -0.97
CA GLY A 139 4.46 -5.39 -0.58
C GLY A 139 3.27 -6.18 -0.05
N TYR A 140 3.39 -7.50 0.15
CA TYR A 140 2.25 -8.33 0.51
C TYR A 140 1.81 -8.20 1.96
N LEU A 141 0.56 -7.83 2.13
CA LEU A 141 -0.25 -8.00 3.32
C LEU A 141 -1.04 -9.30 3.22
N LEU A 142 -1.11 -10.02 4.33
CA LEU A 142 -1.83 -11.29 4.45
C LEU A 142 -3.26 -11.00 4.91
N VAL A 143 -4.23 -11.38 4.10
CA VAL A 143 -5.65 -11.29 4.44
C VAL A 143 -6.12 -12.66 4.86
N ILE A 144 -6.18 -12.89 6.18
CA ILE A 144 -6.56 -14.16 6.78
C ILE A 144 -8.01 -14.06 7.28
N TYR A 145 -8.90 -14.88 6.74
CA TYR A 145 -10.35 -14.78 6.97
C TYR A 145 -11.03 -16.15 7.00
N HIS A 146 -12.22 -16.20 7.59
CA HIS A 146 -13.05 -17.40 7.60
C HIS A 146 -13.86 -17.51 6.30
N PRO A 147 -13.69 -18.56 5.47
CA PRO A 147 -14.45 -18.69 4.22
C PRO A 147 -15.93 -19.02 4.47
N THR A 148 -16.24 -19.63 5.61
CA THR A 148 -17.59 -20.01 6.04
C THR A 148 -17.86 -19.49 7.46
N ALA A 149 -19.13 -19.38 7.85
CA ALA A 149 -19.50 -19.02 9.22
C ALA A 149 -19.25 -20.21 10.18
N GLY A 150 -18.94 -19.93 11.45
CA GLY A 150 -18.58 -20.96 12.41
C GLY A 150 -18.40 -20.41 13.82
N VAL A 151 -17.71 -21.18 14.66
CA VAL A 151 -17.42 -20.85 16.06
C VAL A 151 -15.97 -21.21 16.34
N ASP A 152 -15.22 -20.29 16.94
CA ASP A 152 -13.82 -20.50 17.31
C ASP A 152 -13.68 -21.52 18.46
N GLY A 153 -12.45 -22.01 18.69
CA GLY A 153 -12.15 -22.96 19.76
C GLY A 153 -12.43 -22.47 21.19
N ASP A 154 -12.66 -21.17 21.40
CA ASP A 154 -13.09 -20.57 22.67
C ASP A 154 -14.59 -20.20 22.71
N GLY A 155 -15.37 -20.63 21.71
CA GLY A 155 -16.82 -20.48 21.68
C GLY A 155 -17.35 -19.19 21.05
N VAL A 156 -16.49 -18.35 20.46
CA VAL A 156 -16.92 -17.11 19.79
C VAL A 156 -17.40 -17.38 18.36
N ALA A 157 -18.65 -17.03 18.06
CA ALA A 157 -19.19 -17.15 16.71
C ALA A 157 -18.59 -16.11 15.74
N TYR A 158 -18.33 -16.53 14.50
CA TYR A 158 -17.85 -15.68 13.42
C TYR A 158 -18.66 -15.85 12.14
N ALA A 159 -18.67 -14.81 11.31
CA ALA A 159 -19.39 -14.81 10.05
C ALA A 159 -18.50 -15.26 8.89
N ALA A 160 -19.11 -15.76 7.81
CA ALA A 160 -18.37 -15.96 6.57
C ALA A 160 -17.76 -14.63 6.10
N ASN A 161 -16.55 -14.71 5.56
CA ASN A 161 -15.70 -13.59 5.15
C ASN A 161 -15.22 -12.65 6.26
N SER A 162 -15.49 -12.90 7.55
CA SER A 162 -14.86 -12.08 8.61
C SER A 162 -13.38 -12.41 8.76
N TYR A 163 -12.57 -11.41 9.09
CA TYR A 163 -11.16 -11.62 9.43
C TYR A 163 -11.05 -12.56 10.62
N VAL A 164 -10.03 -13.43 10.60
CA VAL A 164 -9.68 -14.26 11.75
C VAL A 164 -9.22 -13.37 12.89
N ARG A 165 -9.89 -13.41 14.04
CA ARG A 165 -9.57 -12.51 15.18
C ARG A 165 -8.30 -12.89 15.94
N HIS A 166 -7.80 -14.12 15.77
CA HIS A 166 -6.60 -14.63 16.44
C HIS A 166 -5.35 -13.80 16.14
N VAL A 167 -5.30 -13.20 14.95
CA VAL A 167 -4.25 -12.29 14.51
C VAL A 167 -4.85 -10.94 14.15
N THR A 168 -4.01 -9.91 14.11
CA THR A 168 -4.43 -8.58 13.70
C THR A 168 -4.84 -8.54 12.22
N GLY A 169 -5.67 -7.57 11.83
CA GLY A 169 -6.12 -7.41 10.44
C GLY A 169 -5.00 -7.16 9.43
N MET A 170 -3.83 -6.72 9.90
CA MET A 170 -2.54 -6.91 9.20
C MET A 170 -1.73 -7.85 10.09
N PRO A 171 -1.63 -9.15 9.80
CA PRO A 171 -0.97 -10.10 10.69
C PRO A 171 0.51 -9.73 10.87
N GLN A 172 0.97 -9.63 12.12
CA GLN A 172 2.38 -9.35 12.41
C GLN A 172 3.21 -10.62 12.20
N THR A 173 4.32 -10.51 11.48
CA THR A 173 5.19 -11.64 11.10
C THR A 173 6.60 -11.56 11.69
N ASN A 174 6.86 -10.52 12.48
CA ASN A 174 8.08 -10.35 13.26
C ASN A 174 7.72 -10.03 14.72
N ALA A 175 8.64 -10.34 15.64
CA ALA A 175 8.53 -9.99 17.04
C ALA A 175 9.92 -9.76 17.65
N MET A 176 9.96 -8.96 18.72
CA MET A 176 11.19 -8.77 19.50
C MET A 176 11.47 -10.00 20.34
N THR A 177 12.75 -10.30 20.57
CA THR A 177 13.16 -11.32 21.55
C THR A 177 12.64 -10.96 22.95
N PRO A 178 12.04 -11.91 23.70
CA PRO A 178 11.91 -13.34 23.42
C PRO A 178 10.60 -13.79 22.79
N PHE A 179 9.71 -12.86 22.41
CA PHE A 179 8.41 -13.21 21.87
C PHE A 179 8.54 -13.85 20.48
N LYS A 180 7.59 -14.74 20.18
CA LYS A 180 7.45 -15.36 18.85
C LYS A 180 6.48 -14.52 18.02
N ALA A 181 6.78 -14.35 16.73
CA ALA A 181 5.91 -13.62 15.81
C ALA A 181 4.49 -14.23 15.80
N PRO A 182 3.40 -13.43 15.80
CA PRO A 182 2.05 -13.98 15.74
C PRO A 182 1.81 -14.98 14.61
N VAL A 183 2.42 -14.73 13.44
CA VAL A 183 2.51 -15.69 12.33
C VAL A 183 3.97 -15.90 11.95
N ASP A 184 4.45 -17.15 12.01
CA ASP A 184 5.78 -17.53 11.54
C ASP A 184 5.82 -17.60 10.00
N GLU A 185 6.68 -16.79 9.39
CA GLU A 185 6.83 -16.69 7.93
C GLU A 185 7.22 -18.02 7.28
N SER A 186 7.94 -18.90 7.99
CA SER A 186 8.37 -20.21 7.47
C SER A 186 7.21 -21.17 7.21
N GLY A 187 6.05 -20.90 7.81
CA GLY A 187 4.81 -21.65 7.59
C GLY A 187 3.95 -21.12 6.45
N ILE A 188 4.37 -20.05 5.76
CA ILE A 188 3.62 -19.41 4.68
C ILE A 188 4.12 -19.92 3.33
N ASN A 189 3.21 -20.45 2.52
CA ASN A 189 3.50 -20.93 1.17
C ASN A 189 2.74 -20.11 0.13
N ILE A 190 3.44 -19.68 -0.93
CA ILE A 190 2.85 -19.01 -2.10
C ILE A 190 3.09 -19.88 -3.32
N GLU A 191 2.02 -20.38 -3.93
CA GLU A 191 2.10 -21.10 -5.20
C GLU A 191 1.53 -20.24 -6.33
N TRP A 192 2.29 -20.03 -7.40
CA TRP A 192 1.81 -19.32 -8.58
C TRP A 192 1.24 -20.30 -9.60
N LYS A 193 -0.08 -20.27 -9.76
CA LYS A 193 -0.79 -21.05 -10.77
C LYS A 193 -0.81 -20.28 -12.09
N THR A 194 -0.73 -21.02 -13.20
CA THR A 194 -0.90 -20.46 -14.55
C THR A 194 -2.30 -20.82 -15.06
N VAL A 195 -3.01 -19.84 -15.61
CA VAL A 195 -4.27 -20.08 -16.33
C VAL A 195 -3.93 -20.62 -17.72
N SER A 196 -4.50 -21.76 -18.08
CA SER A 196 -4.32 -22.37 -19.40
C SER A 196 -5.66 -22.52 -20.13
N GLY A 197 -5.60 -22.76 -21.44
CA GLY A 197 -6.79 -22.99 -22.26
C GLY A 197 -7.67 -21.75 -22.41
N THR A 198 -8.92 -21.87 -21.98
CA THR A 198 -9.97 -20.85 -22.14
C THR A 198 -10.37 -20.32 -20.78
N MET A 199 -10.42 -18.99 -20.63
CA MET A 199 -10.91 -18.33 -19.43
C MET A 199 -12.41 -18.62 -19.23
N PRO A 200 -12.96 -18.51 -18.00
CA PRO A 200 -14.40 -18.63 -17.76
C PRO A 200 -15.27 -17.73 -18.65
N SER A 201 -14.70 -16.63 -19.15
CA SER A 201 -15.38 -15.75 -20.11
C SER A 201 -15.61 -16.33 -21.51
N GLY A 202 -14.91 -17.41 -21.87
CA GLY A 202 -14.90 -18.01 -23.20
C GLY A 202 -13.76 -17.51 -24.10
N LEU A 203 -12.98 -16.52 -23.67
CA LEU A 203 -11.80 -16.03 -24.40
C LEU A 203 -10.57 -16.91 -24.09
N SER A 204 -9.60 -16.97 -25.01
CA SER A 204 -8.35 -17.70 -24.74
C SER A 204 -7.59 -17.05 -23.58
N ALA A 205 -6.99 -17.87 -22.72
CA ALA A 205 -6.14 -17.43 -21.61
C ALA A 205 -4.66 -17.24 -22.01
N THR A 206 -4.30 -17.53 -23.27
CA THR A 206 -2.89 -17.63 -23.69
C THR A 206 -2.55 -16.87 -24.97
N GLN A 207 -3.55 -16.42 -25.73
CA GLN A 207 -3.32 -15.67 -26.96
C GLN A 207 -4.52 -14.82 -27.39
N PHE A 208 -4.23 -13.76 -28.15
CA PHE A 208 -5.19 -12.99 -28.91
C PHE A 208 -5.62 -13.70 -30.20
N PRO A 209 -6.70 -13.26 -30.89
CA PRO A 209 -7.15 -13.85 -32.15
C PRO A 209 -6.11 -13.82 -33.27
N ASP A 210 -5.21 -12.84 -33.26
CA ASP A 210 -4.10 -12.71 -34.22
C ASP A 210 -2.85 -13.52 -33.85
N GLY A 211 -2.91 -14.28 -32.75
CA GLY A 211 -1.84 -15.17 -32.31
C GLY A 211 -0.80 -14.55 -31.37
N GLU A 212 -0.86 -13.24 -31.09
CA GLU A 212 -0.02 -12.63 -30.05
C GLU A 212 -0.25 -13.32 -28.70
N LYS A 213 0.83 -13.68 -28.01
CA LYS A 213 0.77 -14.47 -26.77
C LYS A 213 0.72 -13.57 -25.53
N PHE A 214 0.03 -14.05 -24.51
CA PHE A 214 0.11 -13.52 -23.15
C PHE A 214 -0.03 -14.69 -22.15
N GLN A 215 0.16 -14.44 -20.86
CA GLN A 215 0.00 -15.47 -19.84
C GLN A 215 -0.60 -14.86 -18.58
N LEU A 216 -1.66 -15.49 -18.05
CA LEU A 216 -2.24 -15.11 -16.78
C LEU A 216 -1.77 -16.05 -15.68
N ILE A 217 -1.36 -15.48 -14.55
CA ILE A 217 -0.98 -16.22 -13.35
C ILE A 217 -1.74 -15.69 -12.14
N TYR A 218 -1.96 -16.49 -11.11
CA TYR A 218 -2.55 -16.05 -9.85
C TYR A 218 -1.90 -16.79 -8.68
N PRO A 219 -1.78 -16.16 -7.49
CA PRO A 219 -1.22 -16.81 -6.32
C PRO A 219 -2.29 -17.66 -5.64
N GLU A 220 -1.90 -18.80 -5.08
CA GLU A 220 -2.61 -19.50 -4.01
C GLU A 220 -1.73 -19.46 -2.77
N VAL A 221 -2.32 -19.10 -1.62
CA VAL A 221 -1.58 -18.89 -0.38
C VAL A 221 -2.14 -19.75 0.73
N THR A 222 -1.24 -20.45 1.41
CA THR A 222 -1.56 -21.25 2.60
C THR A 222 -0.64 -20.85 3.75
N ILE A 223 -1.17 -20.97 4.96
CA ILE A 223 -0.41 -20.82 6.20
C ILE A 223 -0.66 -22.09 7.00
N LYS A 224 0.40 -22.80 7.37
CA LYS A 224 0.26 -23.99 8.21
C LYS A 224 -0.25 -23.59 9.60
N GLN A 225 -1.17 -24.36 10.17
CA GLN A 225 -1.81 -23.99 11.44
C GLN A 225 -0.78 -23.85 12.59
N GLU A 226 0.28 -24.65 12.56
CA GLU A 226 1.37 -24.58 13.52
C GLU A 226 2.13 -23.25 13.51
N ALA A 227 2.11 -22.51 12.40
CA ALA A 227 2.77 -21.22 12.23
C ALA A 227 2.10 -20.10 13.03
N PHE A 228 0.85 -20.29 13.47
CA PHE A 228 0.18 -19.34 14.35
C PHE A 228 0.66 -19.52 15.79
N ASN A 229 1.28 -18.49 16.35
CA ASN A 229 1.70 -18.43 17.75
C ASN A 229 0.60 -17.79 18.61
N THR A 230 -0.64 -18.28 18.47
CA THR A 230 -1.83 -17.77 19.18
C THR A 230 -2.48 -18.88 20.00
N PHE A 231 -3.26 -18.50 21.01
CA PHE A 231 -4.07 -19.45 21.78
C PHE A 231 -5.51 -18.94 21.94
N PRO A 232 -6.52 -19.69 21.46
CA PRO A 232 -6.39 -20.89 20.62
C PRO A 232 -5.71 -20.59 19.26
N LYS A 233 -5.37 -21.64 18.51
CA LYS A 233 -4.92 -21.49 17.12
C LYS A 233 -6.15 -21.36 16.22
N PRO A 234 -6.11 -20.53 15.17
CA PRO A 234 -7.24 -20.40 14.26
C PRO A 234 -7.47 -21.69 13.48
N ASP A 235 -8.72 -21.98 13.16
CA ASP A 235 -9.13 -23.00 12.20
C ASP A 235 -10.02 -22.35 11.12
N ASN A 236 -10.47 -23.16 10.15
CA ASN A 236 -11.38 -22.73 9.09
C ASN A 236 -11.00 -21.36 8.49
N TYR A 237 -9.81 -21.27 7.90
CA TYR A 237 -9.29 -20.03 7.36
C TYR A 237 -8.75 -20.20 5.94
N GLU A 238 -8.86 -19.13 5.17
CA GLU A 238 -8.19 -18.96 3.88
C GLU A 238 -7.34 -17.70 3.89
N VAL A 239 -6.41 -17.60 2.95
CA VAL A 239 -5.47 -16.47 2.84
C VAL A 239 -5.51 -15.87 1.46
N ARG A 240 -5.55 -14.53 1.39
CA ARG A 240 -5.33 -13.75 0.16
C ARG A 240 -4.14 -12.80 0.35
N LEU A 241 -3.56 -12.40 -0.77
CA LEU A 241 -2.53 -11.36 -0.80
C LEU A 241 -3.18 -10.05 -1.19
N GLU A 242 -2.84 -8.98 -0.47
CA GLU A 242 -3.04 -7.61 -0.90
C GLU A 242 -1.69 -6.89 -0.91
N SER A 243 -1.23 -6.48 -2.08
CA SER A 243 0.00 -5.72 -2.29
C SER A 243 -0.21 -4.25 -1.95
N THR A 244 0.88 -3.53 -1.79
CA THR A 244 0.87 -2.09 -1.55
C THR A 244 0.44 -1.29 -2.77
N ILE A 245 -0.27 -0.19 -2.54
CA ILE A 245 -0.66 0.79 -3.58
C ILE A 245 0.40 1.91 -3.60
N GLY A 246 0.70 2.49 -4.77
CA GLY A 246 1.57 3.66 -4.86
C GLY A 246 1.01 4.86 -4.07
N LEU A 247 1.91 5.65 -3.46
CA LEU A 247 1.54 6.68 -2.48
C LEU A 247 1.48 8.10 -3.07
N TYR A 248 2.10 8.32 -4.22
CA TYR A 248 2.10 9.61 -4.91
C TYR A 248 0.67 10.06 -5.26
N GLY A 249 0.40 11.35 -5.05
CA GLY A 249 -0.90 11.95 -5.31
C GLY A 249 -2.03 11.55 -4.35
N THR A 250 -1.75 10.83 -3.26
CA THR A 250 -2.79 10.46 -2.29
C THR A 250 -3.42 11.67 -1.61
N GLY A 251 -2.67 12.75 -1.39
CA GLY A 251 -3.20 14.03 -0.90
C GLY A 251 -4.23 14.67 -1.85
N LEU A 252 -4.06 14.53 -3.16
CA LEU A 252 -5.00 15.00 -4.18
C LEU A 252 -6.30 14.18 -4.17
N LEU A 253 -6.20 12.86 -3.98
CA LEU A 253 -7.37 11.99 -3.83
C LEU A 253 -8.13 12.30 -2.53
N ASP A 254 -7.40 12.66 -1.47
CA ASP A 254 -8.00 13.10 -0.22
C ASP A 254 -8.76 14.43 -0.38
N ALA A 255 -8.32 15.29 -1.30
CA ALA A 255 -8.96 16.57 -1.61
C ALA A 255 -10.23 16.47 -2.49
N ILE A 256 -10.61 15.28 -2.95
CA ILE A 256 -11.87 15.07 -3.69
C ILE A 256 -13.06 15.12 -2.72
N ASP A 257 -14.05 15.94 -3.05
CA ASP A 257 -15.24 16.14 -2.24
C ASP A 257 -16.19 14.95 -2.28
N LYS A 258 -16.80 14.65 -1.13
CA LYS A 258 -17.72 13.52 -0.96
C LYS A 258 -18.99 13.63 -1.84
N GLU A 259 -19.43 14.86 -2.15
CA GLU A 259 -20.61 15.08 -3.00
C GLU A 259 -20.30 14.75 -4.47
N ASP A 260 -19.10 15.09 -4.94
CA ASP A 260 -18.64 14.67 -6.27
C ASP A 260 -18.49 13.14 -6.35
N MET A 261 -17.98 12.52 -5.28
CA MET A 261 -17.96 11.06 -5.17
C MET A 261 -19.37 10.49 -5.23
N LYS A 262 -20.33 11.06 -4.50
CA LYS A 262 -21.72 10.60 -4.51
C LYS A 262 -22.33 10.68 -5.91
N ALA A 263 -22.12 11.80 -6.61
CA ALA A 263 -22.57 11.95 -7.99
C ALA A 263 -21.96 10.90 -8.93
N GLN A 264 -20.67 10.54 -8.74
CA GLN A 264 -20.04 9.46 -9.47
C GLN A 264 -20.65 8.09 -9.13
N TYR A 265 -20.94 7.80 -7.86
CA TYR A 265 -21.64 6.57 -7.46
C TYR A 265 -23.05 6.48 -8.06
N GLN A 266 -23.84 7.56 -8.05
CA GLN A 266 -25.16 7.61 -8.69
C GLN A 266 -25.08 7.36 -10.20
N LYS A 267 -24.01 7.81 -10.85
CA LYS A 267 -23.76 7.56 -12.27
C LYS A 267 -23.44 6.08 -12.53
N GLU A 268 -22.58 5.47 -11.72
CA GLU A 268 -22.20 4.07 -11.90
C GLU A 268 -23.32 3.10 -11.51
N ALA A 269 -24.13 3.43 -10.51
CA ALA A 269 -25.29 2.63 -10.08
C ALA A 269 -26.35 2.42 -11.18
N LYS A 270 -26.33 3.24 -12.24
CA LYS A 270 -27.19 3.09 -13.42
C LYS A 270 -26.73 1.98 -14.38
N LYS A 271 -25.47 1.54 -14.25
CA LYS A 271 -24.80 0.63 -15.19
C LYS A 271 -24.31 -0.66 -14.56
N ALA A 272 -24.03 -0.65 -13.25
CA ALA A 272 -23.54 -1.80 -12.51
C ALA A 272 -24.20 -1.90 -11.13
N ASP A 273 -24.23 -3.10 -10.57
CA ASP A 273 -24.56 -3.29 -9.16
C ASP A 273 -23.35 -2.89 -8.33
N LEU A 274 -23.47 -1.82 -7.54
CA LEU A 274 -22.40 -1.33 -6.69
C LEU A 274 -22.31 -2.14 -5.40
N ASN A 275 -21.14 -2.08 -4.76
CA ASN A 275 -20.93 -2.76 -3.48
C ASN A 275 -21.96 -2.30 -2.43
N PRO A 276 -22.83 -3.19 -1.91
CA PRO A 276 -23.88 -2.81 -0.96
C PRO A 276 -23.34 -2.30 0.38
N VAL A 277 -22.06 -2.56 0.72
CA VAL A 277 -21.45 -1.94 1.90
C VAL A 277 -21.08 -0.47 1.69
N MET A 278 -21.02 -0.01 0.44
CA MET A 278 -20.76 1.38 0.09
C MET A 278 -22.02 2.10 -0.41
N TRP A 279 -22.90 1.43 -1.15
CA TRP A 279 -24.04 2.06 -1.80
C TRP A 279 -25.37 1.38 -1.48
N ASN A 280 -26.37 2.16 -1.09
CA ASN A 280 -27.75 1.71 -0.96
C ASN A 280 -28.51 2.03 -2.25
N LYS A 281 -28.65 1.02 -3.11
CA LYS A 281 -29.35 1.14 -4.40
C LYS A 281 -30.79 1.63 -4.28
N ALA A 282 -31.52 1.24 -3.23
CA ALA A 282 -32.92 1.63 -3.06
C ALA A 282 -33.08 3.10 -2.64
N ALA A 283 -32.12 3.61 -1.86
CA ALA A 283 -32.11 5.01 -1.43
C ALA A 283 -31.41 5.95 -2.44
N ASP A 284 -30.71 5.39 -3.43
CA ASP A 284 -29.78 6.12 -4.30
C ASP A 284 -28.80 7.01 -3.51
N ASP A 285 -28.28 6.44 -2.41
CA ASP A 285 -27.41 7.14 -1.46
C ASP A 285 -26.37 6.18 -0.84
N TRP A 286 -25.43 6.73 -0.08
CA TRP A 286 -24.45 6.00 0.71
C TRP A 286 -25.12 4.98 1.63
N ALA A 287 -24.58 3.75 1.65
CA ALA A 287 -24.95 2.77 2.66
C ALA A 287 -24.51 3.26 4.06
N ALA A 288 -25.21 2.83 5.11
CA ALA A 288 -24.82 3.17 6.48
C ALA A 288 -23.37 2.74 6.80
N THR A 289 -22.92 1.63 6.23
CA THR A 289 -21.57 1.08 6.35
C THR A 289 -20.51 1.82 5.53
N ALA A 290 -20.89 2.74 4.63
CA ALA A 290 -19.95 3.56 3.85
C ALA A 290 -19.26 4.63 4.70
N TRP A 291 -19.90 5.02 5.80
CA TRP A 291 -19.40 6.03 6.73
C TRP A 291 -18.36 5.44 7.69
N TYR A 292 -17.22 6.12 7.79
CA TYR A 292 -16.20 5.91 8.79
C TYR A 292 -16.35 6.96 9.89
N THR A 293 -16.05 6.58 11.13
CA THR A 293 -16.06 7.51 12.28
C THR A 293 -14.63 7.81 12.66
N LEU A 294 -14.21 9.06 12.44
CA LEU A 294 -12.88 9.55 12.78
C LEU A 294 -12.74 9.70 14.30
N ALA A 295 -11.52 9.93 14.78
CA ALA A 295 -11.21 9.89 16.21
C ALA A 295 -11.97 10.93 17.06
N ASP A 296 -12.39 12.04 16.45
CA ASP A 296 -13.21 13.11 17.05
C ASP A 296 -14.72 12.92 16.88
N GLY A 297 -15.15 11.79 16.30
CA GLY A 297 -16.55 11.47 16.02
C GLY A 297 -17.04 11.93 14.64
N THR A 298 -16.24 12.68 13.88
CA THR A 298 -16.60 13.14 12.54
C THR A 298 -16.86 11.97 11.61
N LYS A 299 -17.94 12.04 10.83
CA LYS A 299 -18.28 11.03 9.82
C LYS A 299 -17.68 11.42 8.47
N ALA A 300 -16.94 10.51 7.86
CA ALA A 300 -16.34 10.67 6.54
C ALA A 300 -16.60 9.44 5.67
N ILE A 301 -16.63 9.60 4.35
CA ILE A 301 -16.87 8.49 3.41
C ILE A 301 -15.57 7.72 3.16
N LYS A 302 -15.63 6.39 3.27
CA LYS A 302 -14.49 5.52 2.96
C LYS A 302 -14.08 5.69 1.49
N LYS A 303 -12.79 5.89 1.24
CA LYS A 303 -12.22 6.11 -0.11
C LYS A 303 -10.84 5.53 -0.35
N PHE A 304 -10.21 4.99 0.70
CA PHE A 304 -8.84 4.48 0.65
C PHE A 304 -8.78 2.97 0.89
N THR A 305 -7.66 2.37 0.45
CA THR A 305 -7.39 0.92 0.35
C THR A 305 -8.18 0.23 -0.77
N TYR A 306 -7.84 -1.03 -1.09
CA TYR A 306 -8.63 -1.83 -2.04
C TYR A 306 -10.01 -2.17 -1.48
N GLY A 307 -10.06 -2.49 -0.19
CA GLY A 307 -11.28 -2.85 0.55
C GLY A 307 -12.12 -1.68 1.04
N MET A 308 -11.77 -0.42 0.73
CA MET A 308 -12.47 0.78 1.19
C MET A 308 -12.60 0.81 2.72
N THR A 309 -11.49 0.66 3.45
CA THR A 309 -11.51 0.51 4.91
C THR A 309 -11.22 1.80 5.67
N ARG A 310 -10.89 2.90 4.97
CA ARG A 310 -10.47 4.19 5.54
C ARG A 310 -11.00 5.38 4.73
N ALA A 311 -11.17 6.52 5.39
CA ALA A 311 -11.86 7.70 4.84
C ALA A 311 -11.03 8.98 4.72
N SER A 312 -9.98 9.12 5.54
CA SER A 312 -9.06 10.27 5.51
C SER A 312 -7.63 9.75 5.45
N LEU A 313 -6.71 10.52 4.85
CA LEU A 313 -5.30 10.17 4.78
C LEU A 313 -4.63 10.15 6.16
N GLN A 314 -5.01 11.08 7.05
CA GLN A 314 -4.51 11.24 8.43
C GLN A 314 -4.91 10.09 9.37
N ASP A 315 -5.91 9.28 9.01
CA ASP A 315 -6.25 8.01 9.70
C ASP A 315 -6.21 6.80 8.75
N GLY A 316 -5.54 6.97 7.60
CA GLY A 316 -5.64 6.11 6.44
C GLY A 316 -4.36 5.35 6.12
N PRO A 317 -4.19 4.91 4.86
CA PRO A 317 -2.90 4.40 4.37
C PRO A 317 -1.78 5.39 4.68
N GLY A 318 -0.59 4.91 5.04
CA GLY A 318 0.51 5.76 5.55
C GLY A 318 0.35 6.08 7.04
N ALA A 319 -0.59 6.95 7.42
CA ALA A 319 -0.75 7.41 8.81
C ALA A 319 -1.14 6.32 9.81
N ASN A 320 -2.09 5.46 9.44
CA ASN A 320 -2.42 4.26 10.20
C ASN A 320 -1.39 3.15 9.97
N ALA A 321 -0.66 3.18 8.85
CA ALA A 321 0.39 2.21 8.53
C ALA A 321 1.58 2.31 9.50
N MET A 322 1.92 3.53 9.92
CA MET A 322 2.89 3.77 10.99
C MET A 322 2.56 3.01 12.28
N TRP A 323 1.29 2.69 12.52
CA TRP A 323 0.91 1.89 13.67
C TRP A 323 0.69 0.42 13.32
N ASN A 324 -0.03 0.10 12.24
CA ASN A 324 -0.40 -1.30 11.99
C ASN A 324 0.69 -2.14 11.29
N ILE A 325 1.73 -1.51 10.73
CA ILE A 325 2.87 -2.16 10.07
C ILE A 325 4.06 -2.22 11.00
N THR A 326 4.44 -1.10 11.61
CA THR A 326 5.63 -1.03 12.48
C THR A 326 5.27 -1.12 13.96
N ASN A 327 4.00 -0.98 14.34
CA ASN A 327 3.55 -0.93 15.74
C ASN A 327 4.15 0.23 16.54
N VAL A 328 4.51 1.32 15.85
CA VAL A 328 4.95 2.56 16.46
C VAL A 328 3.74 3.32 16.99
N THR A 329 3.81 3.67 18.26
CA THR A 329 2.80 4.41 19.00
C THR A 329 3.10 5.90 19.04
N ARG A 330 2.06 6.67 19.35
CA ARG A 330 2.07 8.14 19.36
C ARG A 330 1.08 8.64 20.40
N SER A 331 1.11 9.94 20.70
CA SER A 331 0.34 10.54 21.80
C SER A 331 -1.18 10.29 21.71
N ASP A 332 -1.74 10.21 20.50
CA ASP A 332 -3.16 9.93 20.22
C ASP A 332 -3.46 8.45 19.98
N ARG A 333 -2.44 7.58 20.05
CA ARG A 333 -2.52 6.13 19.80
C ARG A 333 -1.55 5.34 20.67
N ARG A 334 -1.84 5.30 21.97
CA ARG A 334 -1.07 4.57 23.00
C ARG A 334 -1.62 3.18 23.24
N TYR A 335 -1.58 2.31 22.24
CA TYR A 335 -1.97 0.91 22.38
C TYR A 335 -1.35 0.11 21.24
N LEU A 336 -1.15 -1.19 21.48
CA LEU A 336 -0.45 -2.07 20.57
C LEU A 336 -1.34 -2.55 19.43
N TYR A 337 -0.74 -2.79 18.27
CA TYR A 337 -1.37 -3.55 17.20
C TYR A 337 -1.07 -5.05 17.35
N THR A 338 -1.68 -5.65 18.37
CA THR A 338 -1.56 -7.08 18.75
C THR A 338 -2.95 -7.67 19.02
N THR A 339 -3.02 -8.93 19.45
CA THR A 339 -4.28 -9.60 19.86
C THR A 339 -4.14 -10.24 21.23
N ASP A 340 -5.26 -10.37 21.95
CA ASP A 340 -5.31 -11.06 23.24
C ASP A 340 -4.90 -12.53 23.12
N MET A 341 -5.26 -13.18 22.01
CA MET A 341 -4.93 -14.58 21.75
C MET A 341 -3.41 -14.78 21.56
N TRP A 342 -2.72 -13.82 20.95
CA TRP A 342 -1.26 -13.84 20.87
C TRP A 342 -0.62 -13.54 22.24
N ALA A 343 -1.11 -12.51 22.94
CA ALA A 343 -0.64 -12.18 24.30
C ALA A 343 -0.77 -13.38 25.25
N LYS A 344 -1.89 -14.09 25.17
CA LYS A 344 -2.15 -15.32 25.93
C LYS A 344 -1.17 -16.42 25.58
N ALA A 345 -0.89 -16.66 24.29
CA ALA A 345 0.08 -17.67 23.88
C ALA A 345 1.48 -17.35 24.43
N MET A 346 1.95 -16.11 24.30
CA MET A 346 3.27 -15.70 24.79
C MET A 346 3.37 -15.82 26.31
N SER A 347 2.27 -15.56 27.03
CA SER A 347 2.23 -15.69 28.49
C SER A 347 2.37 -17.13 29.00
N MET A 348 2.09 -18.13 28.16
CA MET A 348 2.19 -19.55 28.51
C MET A 348 3.48 -20.19 28.03
N ASP A 349 4.26 -19.48 27.23
CA ASP A 349 5.48 -19.99 26.62
C ASP A 349 6.63 -20.01 27.64
N LYS A 350 7.15 -21.21 27.93
CA LYS A 350 8.19 -21.41 28.95
C LYS A 350 9.51 -20.75 28.57
N ASP A 351 9.82 -20.64 27.28
CA ASP A 351 11.06 -20.02 26.81
C ASP A 351 10.96 -18.50 26.98
N VAL A 352 9.81 -17.92 26.68
CA VAL A 352 9.51 -16.49 26.93
C VAL A 352 9.67 -16.16 28.41
N ILE A 353 9.02 -16.92 29.30
CA ILE A 353 9.07 -16.69 30.75
C ILE A 353 10.52 -16.81 31.25
N SER A 354 11.21 -17.90 30.87
CA SER A 354 12.59 -18.15 31.29
C SER A 354 13.54 -17.05 30.84
N TYR A 355 13.39 -16.56 29.61
CA TYR A 355 14.21 -15.49 29.07
C TYR A 355 13.97 -14.16 29.80
N ILE A 356 12.71 -13.79 30.05
CA ILE A 356 12.38 -12.57 30.82
C ILE A 356 12.93 -12.67 32.24
N LYS A 357 12.83 -13.83 32.88
CA LYS A 357 13.37 -14.05 34.23
C LYS A 357 14.88 -13.81 34.30
N GLN A 358 15.61 -14.18 33.25
CA GLN A 358 17.05 -13.99 33.15
C GLN A 358 17.44 -12.55 32.78
N ASN A 359 16.68 -11.89 31.90
CA ASN A 359 17.09 -10.65 31.23
C ASN A 359 16.24 -9.40 31.57
N GLY A 360 15.13 -9.55 32.29
CA GLY A 360 14.19 -8.47 32.61
C GLY A 360 14.42 -7.78 33.96
N LYS A 361 15.30 -8.29 34.82
CA LYS A 361 15.46 -7.76 36.18
C LYS A 361 15.95 -6.30 36.21
N GLN A 362 16.79 -5.90 35.26
CA GLN A 362 17.37 -4.57 35.22
C GLN A 362 16.34 -3.54 34.72
N SER A 363 16.20 -2.41 35.42
CA SER A 363 15.21 -1.36 35.08
C SER A 363 15.41 -0.71 33.71
N GLY A 364 16.63 -0.75 33.17
CA GLY A 364 16.94 -0.28 31.82
C GLY A 364 16.63 -1.29 30.71
N SER A 365 16.23 -2.52 31.05
CA SER A 365 15.86 -3.53 30.06
C SER A 365 14.48 -3.21 29.48
N ILE A 366 14.33 -3.32 28.16
CA ILE A 366 13.02 -3.27 27.50
C ILE A 366 12.07 -4.38 27.99
N LEU A 367 12.64 -5.44 28.60
CA LEU A 367 11.87 -6.53 29.19
C LEU A 367 11.43 -6.27 30.64
N HIS A 368 11.91 -5.18 31.26
CA HIS A 368 11.62 -4.86 32.65
C HIS A 368 10.13 -4.77 32.99
N PRO A 369 9.28 -4.16 32.14
CA PRO A 369 7.83 -4.13 32.41
C PRO A 369 7.22 -5.52 32.59
N TYR A 370 7.76 -6.55 31.93
CA TYR A 370 7.26 -7.92 32.02
C TYR A 370 7.84 -8.71 33.20
N TYR A 371 8.91 -8.24 33.84
CA TYR A 371 9.63 -8.99 34.88
C TYR A 371 8.83 -9.12 36.19
N GLY A 372 8.10 -8.07 36.58
CA GLY A 372 7.34 -8.05 37.83
C GLY A 372 8.22 -8.35 39.06
N ASN A 373 7.80 -9.32 39.87
CA ASN A 373 8.58 -9.82 41.02
C ASN A 373 9.57 -10.94 40.67
N GLY A 374 9.65 -11.36 39.41
CA GLY A 374 10.56 -12.40 38.91
C GLY A 374 10.11 -13.85 39.10
N THR A 375 8.88 -14.11 39.61
CA THR A 375 8.30 -15.46 39.58
C THR A 375 7.68 -15.77 38.21
N ASP A 376 7.57 -17.05 37.89
CA ASP A 376 7.04 -17.48 36.60
C ASP A 376 5.57 -17.06 36.43
N GLU A 377 4.79 -17.09 37.53
CA GLU A 377 3.40 -16.67 37.56
C GLU A 377 3.23 -15.17 37.31
N ASP A 378 4.08 -14.33 37.93
CA ASP A 378 3.96 -12.88 37.78
C ASP A 378 4.46 -12.42 36.41
N ILE A 379 5.53 -13.04 35.90
CA ILE A 379 6.00 -12.84 34.52
C ILE A 379 4.90 -13.23 33.53
N SER A 380 4.31 -14.42 33.67
CA SER A 380 3.20 -14.88 32.82
C SER A 380 2.03 -13.89 32.83
N LYS A 381 1.60 -13.47 34.03
CA LYS A 381 0.54 -12.48 34.20
C LYS A 381 0.85 -11.15 33.50
N ASN A 382 2.06 -10.61 33.69
CA ASN A 382 2.47 -9.34 33.11
C ASN A 382 2.62 -9.43 31.59
N VAL A 383 3.14 -10.54 31.06
CA VAL A 383 3.19 -10.80 29.60
C VAL A 383 1.78 -10.77 29.01
N ASN A 384 0.83 -11.49 29.61
CA ASN A 384 -0.55 -11.49 29.10
C ASN A 384 -1.17 -10.09 29.13
N MET A 385 -1.06 -9.40 30.27
CA MET A 385 -1.64 -8.06 30.45
C MET A 385 -1.03 -7.03 29.51
N LEU A 386 0.31 -6.95 29.44
CA LEU A 386 1.00 -5.87 28.73
C LEU A 386 0.97 -6.05 27.21
N LEU A 387 1.10 -7.28 26.71
CA LEU A 387 0.96 -7.56 25.28
C LEU A 387 -0.50 -7.43 24.81
N GLY A 388 -1.46 -7.52 25.74
CA GLY A 388 -2.90 -7.36 25.51
C GLY A 388 -3.41 -5.92 25.56
N LEU A 389 -2.55 -4.91 25.78
CA LEU A 389 -2.95 -3.50 25.75
C LEU A 389 -3.14 -3.02 24.30
N ASN A 390 -4.15 -3.55 23.61
CA ASN A 390 -4.35 -3.46 22.16
C ASN A 390 -5.57 -2.62 21.74
N ALA A 391 -6.27 -2.00 22.69
CA ALA A 391 -7.45 -1.19 22.42
C ALA A 391 -7.27 0.27 22.87
N LYS A 392 -8.08 1.17 22.29
CA LYS A 392 -8.09 2.60 22.67
C LYS A 392 -8.37 2.81 24.17
N SER A 393 -9.14 1.93 24.80
CA SER A 393 -9.40 1.95 26.25
C SER A 393 -8.16 1.74 27.10
N ASP A 394 -7.10 1.17 26.52
CA ASP A 394 -5.88 0.78 27.24
C ASP A 394 -4.84 1.91 27.26
N ALA A 395 -5.16 3.08 26.68
CA ALA A 395 -4.23 4.19 26.53
C ALA A 395 -3.54 4.62 27.82
N ASP A 396 -4.28 4.67 28.93
CA ASP A 396 -3.72 5.05 30.24
C ASP A 396 -2.82 3.95 30.83
N ALA A 397 -3.21 2.68 30.66
CA ALA A 397 -2.40 1.55 31.09
C ALA A 397 -1.11 1.45 30.26
N TYR A 398 -1.21 1.62 28.94
CA TYR A 398 -0.06 1.66 28.05
C TYR A 398 0.88 2.80 28.46
N LYS A 399 0.35 4.01 28.65
CA LYS A 399 1.15 5.17 29.09
C LYS A 399 1.88 4.86 30.38
N LYS A 400 1.17 4.33 31.38
CA LYS A 400 1.77 3.98 32.68
C LYS A 400 2.93 2.99 32.53
N HIS A 401 2.80 1.96 31.70
CA HIS A 401 3.76 0.85 31.66
C HIS A 401 4.88 1.04 30.63
N PHE A 402 4.60 1.64 29.48
CA PHE A 402 5.56 1.78 28.38
C PHE A 402 6.11 3.19 28.23
N VAL A 403 5.34 4.23 28.55
CA VAL A 403 5.79 5.62 28.42
C VAL A 403 6.43 6.12 29.72
N ASP A 404 5.69 6.10 30.82
CA ASP A 404 6.11 6.71 32.09
C ASP A 404 7.14 5.86 32.84
N ASN A 405 6.91 4.54 32.90
CA ASN A 405 7.76 3.59 33.61
C ASN A 405 8.49 2.62 32.66
N GLY A 406 8.45 2.91 31.35
CA GLY A 406 9.06 2.08 30.32
C GLY A 406 10.41 2.62 29.83
N PRO A 407 11.00 1.97 28.81
CA PRO A 407 12.33 2.29 28.30
C PRO A 407 12.44 3.66 27.63
N PHE A 408 11.31 4.37 27.43
CA PHE A 408 11.24 5.58 26.62
C PHE A 408 11.31 6.89 27.43
N ALA A 409 11.58 6.80 28.74
CA ALA A 409 11.84 7.96 29.61
C ALA A 409 10.75 9.05 29.55
N GLY A 410 9.47 8.65 29.58
CA GLY A 410 8.33 9.57 29.60
C GLY A 410 7.96 10.17 28.24
N GLN A 411 8.52 9.64 27.15
CA GLN A 411 8.25 10.14 25.80
C GLN A 411 7.59 9.06 24.93
N ASP A 412 6.66 9.48 24.06
CA ASP A 412 6.07 8.59 23.06
C ASP A 412 7.13 8.12 22.04
N GLU A 413 6.88 6.97 21.39
CA GLU A 413 7.80 6.40 20.39
C GLU A 413 8.01 7.36 19.22
N MET A 414 6.92 7.85 18.62
CA MET A 414 6.93 8.93 17.63
C MET A 414 6.39 10.24 18.23
N SER A 415 7.15 11.33 18.09
CA SER A 415 6.68 12.64 18.54
C SER A 415 5.61 13.22 17.61
N ASN A 416 4.76 14.12 18.14
CA ASN A 416 3.75 14.78 17.31
C ASN A 416 4.35 15.64 16.19
N LYS A 417 5.56 16.18 16.38
CA LYS A 417 6.29 16.90 15.34
C LYS A 417 6.74 15.97 14.22
N ASP A 418 7.30 14.82 14.58
CA ASP A 418 7.78 13.84 13.62
C ASP A 418 6.62 13.27 12.79
N TYR A 419 5.50 13.00 13.46
CA TYR A 419 4.27 12.58 12.79
C TYR A 419 3.72 13.68 11.86
N TYR A 420 3.76 14.94 12.28
CA TYR A 420 3.43 16.07 11.39
C TYR A 420 4.34 16.13 10.17
N ASP A 421 5.66 16.03 10.34
CA ASP A 421 6.63 16.03 9.22
C ASP A 421 6.33 14.86 8.25
N PHE A 422 6.06 13.66 8.79
CA PHE A 422 5.60 12.50 7.99
C PHE A 422 4.30 12.79 7.23
N MET A 423 3.33 13.48 7.83
CA MET A 423 2.08 13.83 7.15
C MET A 423 2.24 14.94 6.11
N VAL A 424 3.20 15.85 6.27
CA VAL A 424 3.58 16.80 5.20
C VAL A 424 4.13 16.03 4.01
N TRP A 425 5.03 15.06 4.24
CA TRP A 425 5.56 14.21 3.18
C TRP A 425 4.46 13.39 2.49
N HIS A 426 3.68 12.63 3.26
CA HIS A 426 2.70 11.69 2.72
C HIS A 426 1.62 12.39 1.91
N ARG A 427 1.16 13.55 2.39
CA ARG A 427 0.21 14.39 1.65
C ARG A 427 0.87 15.13 0.49
N GLY A 428 2.14 15.46 0.63
CA GLY A 428 2.94 16.30 -0.26
C GLY A 428 3.63 15.58 -1.41
N LEU A 429 3.52 14.25 -1.52
CA LEU A 429 4.23 13.45 -2.52
C LEU A 429 3.61 13.61 -3.92
N ALA A 430 4.38 14.14 -4.87
CA ALA A 430 3.88 14.60 -6.15
C ALA A 430 3.54 13.50 -7.15
N VAL A 431 2.54 13.77 -7.98
CA VAL A 431 2.27 12.97 -9.18
C VAL A 431 3.27 13.37 -10.26
N PRO A 432 3.99 12.44 -10.89
CA PRO A 432 4.86 12.78 -12.01
C PRO A 432 4.04 13.32 -13.18
N ALA A 433 4.58 14.31 -13.89
CA ALA A 433 3.96 14.83 -15.11
C ALA A 433 3.75 13.72 -16.15
N ALA A 434 2.69 13.85 -16.94
CA ALA A 434 2.48 12.96 -18.08
C ALA A 434 3.54 13.25 -19.17
N ARG A 435 3.81 12.25 -20.02
CA ARG A 435 4.92 12.29 -20.98
C ARG A 435 4.53 11.76 -22.35
N GLY A 436 5.09 12.34 -23.41
CA GLY A 436 4.87 11.91 -24.78
C GLY A 436 3.41 12.06 -25.26
N LEU A 437 2.65 13.03 -24.73
CA LEU A 437 1.26 13.26 -25.15
C LEU A 437 1.15 13.83 -26.59
N ASP A 438 2.26 14.28 -27.17
CA ASP A 438 2.39 14.66 -28.58
C ASP A 438 2.70 13.48 -29.51
N ASN A 439 3.01 12.29 -28.96
CA ASN A 439 3.24 11.09 -29.76
C ASN A 439 1.93 10.60 -30.42
N PRO A 440 1.88 10.44 -31.75
CA PRO A 440 0.67 9.97 -32.46
C PRO A 440 0.15 8.61 -31.98
N VAL A 441 1.02 7.71 -31.51
CA VAL A 441 0.64 6.40 -30.97
C VAL A 441 -0.06 6.54 -29.62
N VAL A 442 0.42 7.43 -28.74
CA VAL A 442 -0.22 7.74 -27.45
C VAL A 442 -1.59 8.39 -27.68
N GLN A 443 -1.67 9.31 -28.65
CA GLN A 443 -2.93 9.94 -29.07
C GLN A 443 -3.94 8.92 -29.62
N ARG A 444 -3.49 7.96 -30.44
CA ARG A 444 -4.32 6.84 -30.89
C ARG A 444 -4.78 5.99 -29.70
N GLY A 445 -3.87 5.69 -28.78
CA GLY A 445 -4.13 4.92 -27.57
C GLY A 445 -5.24 5.51 -26.71
N LYS A 446 -5.18 6.82 -26.44
CA LYS A 446 -6.22 7.53 -25.70
C LYS A 446 -7.59 7.45 -26.40
N LYS A 447 -7.64 7.65 -27.72
CA LYS A 447 -8.88 7.52 -28.50
C LYS A 447 -9.48 6.11 -28.36
N VAL A 448 -8.66 5.09 -28.60
CA VAL A 448 -9.09 3.68 -28.50
C VAL A 448 -9.51 3.35 -27.07
N PHE A 449 -8.77 3.77 -26.05
CA PHE A 449 -9.11 3.58 -24.63
C PHE A 449 -10.51 4.12 -24.29
N MET A 450 -10.87 5.27 -24.83
CA MET A 450 -12.22 5.83 -24.70
C MET A 450 -13.25 5.07 -25.52
N GLU A 451 -12.97 4.76 -26.79
CA GLU A 451 -13.88 4.07 -27.72
C GLU A 451 -14.27 2.67 -27.25
N ILE A 452 -13.35 1.93 -26.65
CA ILE A 452 -13.63 0.61 -26.09
C ILE A 452 -14.26 0.67 -24.70
N GLY A 453 -14.33 1.86 -24.10
CA GLY A 453 -15.06 2.13 -22.86
C GLY A 453 -14.31 1.87 -21.57
N CYS A 454 -12.97 1.85 -21.57
CA CYS A 454 -12.19 1.72 -20.34
C CYS A 454 -12.51 2.83 -19.32
N THR A 455 -12.95 3.99 -19.81
CA THR A 455 -13.36 5.15 -19.00
C THR A 455 -14.67 4.96 -18.23
N SER A 456 -15.34 3.80 -18.34
CA SER A 456 -16.47 3.46 -17.47
C SER A 456 -16.05 3.40 -16.01
N CYS A 457 -14.93 2.74 -15.71
CA CYS A 457 -14.37 2.68 -14.36
C CYS A 457 -13.14 3.59 -14.22
N HIS A 458 -12.30 3.69 -15.25
CA HIS A 458 -11.14 4.57 -15.26
C HIS A 458 -11.52 5.99 -15.69
N ARG A 459 -12.38 6.64 -14.89
CA ARG A 459 -12.81 8.02 -15.12
C ARG A 459 -11.58 8.95 -15.22
N PRO A 460 -11.38 9.68 -16.34
CA PRO A 460 -10.15 10.44 -16.56
C PRO A 460 -9.83 11.45 -15.47
N SER A 461 -10.77 12.35 -15.15
CA SER A 461 -10.49 13.52 -14.31
C SER A 461 -11.44 13.73 -13.15
N TRP A 462 -10.97 14.46 -12.15
CA TRP A 462 -11.73 15.02 -11.03
C TRP A 462 -11.42 16.50 -10.86
N LYS A 463 -12.30 17.22 -10.16
CA LYS A 463 -11.97 18.53 -9.59
C LYS A 463 -11.86 18.37 -8.08
N THR A 464 -10.79 18.85 -7.47
CA THR A 464 -10.67 18.84 -6.01
C THR A 464 -11.51 19.96 -5.40
N GLY A 465 -11.95 19.74 -4.17
CA GLY A 465 -12.78 20.65 -3.40
C GLY A 465 -12.01 21.83 -2.81
N ASN A 466 -12.52 22.34 -1.68
CA ASN A 466 -11.80 23.28 -0.81
C ASN A 466 -10.61 22.63 -0.07
N ASP A 467 -10.52 21.30 -0.16
CA ASP A 467 -9.55 20.48 0.53
C ASP A 467 -9.56 20.64 2.07
N ASN A 468 -10.75 20.50 2.66
CA ASN A 468 -10.96 20.53 4.10
C ASN A 468 -10.59 19.17 4.72
N TYR A 469 -9.32 18.81 4.66
CA TYR A 469 -8.81 17.58 5.25
C TYR A 469 -9.10 17.52 6.75
N TRP A 470 -9.25 16.31 7.27
CA TRP A 470 -9.44 16.11 8.71
C TRP A 470 -8.10 16.25 9.45
N VAL A 471 -8.09 17.00 10.55
CA VAL A 471 -6.92 17.13 11.43
C VAL A 471 -7.05 16.18 12.63
N ASP A 472 -6.13 15.24 12.73
CA ASP A 472 -6.00 14.34 13.88
C ASP A 472 -5.46 15.05 15.14
N ASN A 473 -5.56 14.36 16.29
CA ASN A 473 -5.19 14.90 17.59
C ASN A 473 -3.68 15.20 17.71
N ALA A 474 -2.81 14.39 17.10
CA ALA A 474 -1.37 14.60 17.18
C ALA A 474 -0.97 15.91 16.47
N ILE A 475 -1.54 16.18 15.29
CA ILE A 475 -1.32 17.44 14.57
C ILE A 475 -1.93 18.61 15.35
N ARG A 476 -3.13 18.46 15.94
CA ARG A 476 -3.74 19.51 16.78
C ARG A 476 -2.84 19.88 17.97
N ASP A 477 -2.31 18.87 18.65
CA ASP A 477 -1.43 19.07 19.81
C ASP A 477 -0.10 19.70 19.42
N TYR A 478 0.50 19.30 18.29
CA TYR A 478 1.70 19.95 17.77
C TYR A 478 1.43 21.39 17.34
N ALA A 479 0.35 21.66 16.61
CA ALA A 479 -0.04 23.01 16.21
C ALA A 479 -0.20 23.93 17.43
N LYS A 480 -0.86 23.42 18.49
CA LYS A 480 -1.02 24.12 19.76
C LYS A 480 0.32 24.44 20.42
N SER A 481 1.27 23.50 20.43
CA SER A 481 2.58 23.70 21.07
C SER A 481 3.45 24.76 20.40
N ILE A 482 3.20 25.06 19.11
CA ILE A 482 3.89 26.11 18.35
C ILE A 482 3.02 27.32 18.02
N GLY A 483 1.82 27.42 18.60
CA GLY A 483 0.91 28.56 18.41
C GLY A 483 0.38 28.74 16.98
N LYS A 484 0.23 27.64 16.21
CA LYS A 484 -0.28 27.66 14.84
C LYS A 484 -1.69 27.08 14.72
N ASN A 485 -2.38 27.41 13.63
CA ASN A 485 -3.65 26.81 13.26
C ASN A 485 -3.42 25.45 12.58
N PRO A 486 -3.88 24.32 13.14
CA PRO A 486 -3.65 23.00 12.55
C PRO A 486 -4.24 22.86 11.14
N GLU A 487 -5.34 23.55 10.84
CA GLU A 487 -6.03 23.47 9.54
C GLU A 487 -5.15 23.98 8.38
N THR A 488 -4.14 24.79 8.66
CA THR A 488 -3.29 25.40 7.62
C THR A 488 -1.89 24.80 7.57
N MET A 489 -1.63 23.72 8.29
CA MET A 489 -0.28 23.19 8.46
C MET A 489 0.11 22.10 7.47
N LEU A 490 -0.83 21.34 6.90
CA LEU A 490 -0.53 20.39 5.83
C LEU A 490 -0.71 21.00 4.43
N PRO A 491 -0.03 20.46 3.40
CA PRO A 491 -0.22 20.89 2.00
C PRO A 491 -1.68 20.81 1.57
N ARG A 492 -2.15 21.79 0.78
CA ARG A 492 -3.53 21.85 0.31
C ARG A 492 -3.61 21.86 -1.22
N TYR A 493 -4.63 21.20 -1.75
CA TYR A 493 -4.87 21.06 -3.18
C TYR A 493 -6.25 21.56 -3.55
N ALA A 494 -6.57 22.81 -3.27
CA ALA A 494 -7.90 23.35 -3.55
C ALA A 494 -8.12 23.57 -5.06
N HIS A 495 -9.30 23.20 -5.56
CA HIS A 495 -9.81 23.54 -6.91
C HIS A 495 -8.92 23.13 -8.10
N GLN A 496 -8.14 22.07 -7.96
CA GLN A 496 -7.30 21.50 -9.02
C GLN A 496 -8.14 20.63 -9.95
N THR A 497 -7.96 20.75 -11.26
CA THR A 497 -8.32 19.67 -12.19
C THR A 497 -7.22 18.63 -12.15
N ILE A 498 -7.56 17.39 -11.81
CA ILE A 498 -6.62 16.29 -11.69
C ILE A 498 -7.03 15.14 -12.61
N TRP A 499 -6.08 14.31 -13.07
CA TRP A 499 -6.28 13.25 -14.06
C TRP A 499 -5.83 11.87 -13.56
N PRO A 500 -6.45 11.32 -12.50
CA PRO A 500 -6.01 10.05 -11.92
C PRO A 500 -6.49 8.80 -12.67
N TYR A 501 -7.44 8.92 -13.61
CA TYR A 501 -8.03 7.77 -14.31
C TYR A 501 -8.60 6.71 -13.34
N THR A 502 -9.46 7.15 -12.43
CA THR A 502 -10.20 6.31 -11.47
C THR A 502 -11.53 6.94 -11.14
N ASP A 503 -12.56 6.13 -10.93
CA ASP A 503 -13.85 6.55 -10.38
C ASP A 503 -13.93 6.45 -8.84
N LEU A 504 -12.90 5.89 -8.19
CA LEU A 504 -12.86 5.56 -6.76
C LEU A 504 -13.96 4.60 -6.28
N VAL A 505 -14.66 3.93 -7.19
CA VAL A 505 -15.70 2.93 -6.90
C VAL A 505 -15.06 1.54 -6.78
N GLN A 506 -15.67 0.65 -6.00
CA GLN A 506 -15.31 -0.77 -5.99
C GLN A 506 -16.10 -1.53 -7.05
N HIS A 507 -15.39 -2.32 -7.85
CA HIS A 507 -15.94 -3.17 -8.91
C HIS A 507 -15.61 -4.64 -8.65
N ARG A 508 -16.34 -5.53 -9.32
CA ARG A 508 -16.10 -6.97 -9.30
C ARG A 508 -15.48 -7.41 -10.62
N LEU A 509 -14.32 -8.05 -10.53
CA LEU A 509 -13.62 -8.61 -11.69
C LEU A 509 -13.79 -10.14 -11.81
N PHE A 510 -14.27 -10.81 -10.75
CA PHE A 510 -14.54 -12.24 -10.71
C PHE A 510 -13.32 -13.08 -11.14
N MET A 511 -12.14 -12.69 -10.68
CA MET A 511 -10.89 -13.34 -11.06
C MET A 511 -10.71 -14.67 -10.32
N ALA A 512 -9.89 -15.58 -10.87
CA ALA A 512 -9.42 -16.75 -10.14
C ALA A 512 -8.71 -16.31 -8.86
N ASN A 513 -9.03 -16.95 -7.73
CA ASN A 513 -8.56 -16.56 -6.40
C ASN A 513 -8.66 -15.04 -6.16
N ASP A 514 -9.88 -14.50 -6.28
CA ASP A 514 -10.14 -13.07 -6.16
C ASP A 514 -9.80 -12.52 -4.75
N ILE A 515 -9.81 -11.19 -4.62
CA ILE A 515 -9.71 -10.50 -3.33
C ILE A 515 -10.82 -10.99 -2.38
N ARG A 516 -10.58 -10.96 -1.06
CA ARG A 516 -11.45 -11.59 -0.02
C ARG A 516 -12.96 -11.44 -0.24
N THR A 517 -13.44 -10.26 -0.65
CA THR A 517 -14.89 -9.99 -0.82
C THR A 517 -15.33 -9.95 -2.29
N GLY A 518 -14.40 -10.11 -3.23
CA GLY A 518 -14.57 -9.89 -4.66
C GLY A 518 -14.75 -8.42 -5.07
N TRP A 519 -14.69 -7.47 -4.12
CA TRP A 519 -14.81 -6.04 -4.37
C TRP A 519 -13.46 -5.35 -4.25
N CYS A 520 -13.05 -4.67 -5.31
CA CYS A 520 -11.77 -3.98 -5.37
C CYS A 520 -11.96 -2.57 -5.93
N ARG A 521 -11.39 -1.55 -5.28
CA ARG A 521 -11.45 -0.17 -5.75
C ARG A 521 -10.64 -0.01 -7.03
N THR A 522 -11.17 0.73 -8.01
CA THR A 522 -10.40 1.16 -9.18
C THR A 522 -9.19 1.99 -8.74
N THR A 523 -7.97 1.48 -8.90
CA THR A 523 -6.75 2.23 -8.58
C THR A 523 -6.49 3.32 -9.64
N PRO A 524 -5.98 4.50 -9.24
CA PRO A 524 -5.48 5.49 -10.20
C PRO A 524 -4.46 4.89 -11.18
N LEU A 525 -4.48 5.35 -12.43
CA LEU A 525 -3.53 4.94 -13.47
C LEU A 525 -2.39 5.93 -13.68
N TRP A 526 -2.49 7.16 -13.15
CA TRP A 526 -1.45 8.18 -13.31
C TRP A 526 -0.06 7.68 -12.86
N GLY A 527 0.99 8.07 -13.58
CA GLY A 527 2.38 7.72 -13.27
C GLY A 527 2.74 6.22 -13.31
N ARG A 528 1.79 5.30 -13.58
CA ARG A 528 2.02 3.84 -13.49
C ARG A 528 3.03 3.33 -14.50
N GLY A 529 3.17 4.00 -15.65
CA GLY A 529 4.16 3.67 -16.68
C GLY A 529 5.61 3.72 -16.19
N LEU A 530 5.88 4.47 -15.12
CA LEU A 530 7.22 4.63 -14.54
C LEU A 530 7.58 3.57 -13.51
N SER A 531 6.67 2.64 -13.19
CA SER A 531 6.87 1.67 -12.12
C SER A 531 8.13 0.83 -12.33
N LEU A 532 8.40 0.37 -13.56
CA LEU A 532 9.59 -0.44 -13.84
C LEU A 532 10.87 0.33 -13.55
N GLU A 533 10.96 1.57 -14.07
CA GLU A 533 12.13 2.43 -13.92
C GLU A 533 12.37 2.81 -12.45
N ARG A 534 11.30 3.16 -11.72
CA ARG A 534 11.42 3.70 -10.36
C ARG A 534 11.52 2.62 -9.31
N THR A 535 10.76 1.54 -9.46
CA THR A 535 10.69 0.49 -8.44
C THR A 535 11.53 -0.71 -8.80
N GLY A 536 11.85 -0.93 -10.09
CA GLY A 536 12.42 -2.18 -10.61
C GLY A 536 11.38 -3.27 -10.87
N ALA A 537 10.09 -2.94 -10.91
CA ALA A 537 9.00 -3.83 -11.33
C ALA A 537 7.79 -3.04 -11.84
N GLU A 538 6.97 -3.66 -12.69
CA GLU A 538 5.74 -3.06 -13.24
C GLU A 538 4.48 -3.87 -12.94
N ASP A 539 4.55 -4.74 -11.92
CA ASP A 539 3.44 -5.60 -11.51
C ASP A 539 2.17 -4.79 -11.18
N ARG A 540 1.01 -5.40 -11.46
CA ARG A 540 -0.33 -4.81 -11.41
C ARG A 540 -1.29 -5.68 -10.63
N LEU A 541 -2.43 -5.05 -10.33
CA LEU A 541 -3.54 -5.61 -9.55
C LEU A 541 -3.16 -5.86 -8.10
N HIS A 542 -4.18 -6.13 -7.29
CA HIS A 542 -4.09 -6.15 -5.84
C HIS A 542 -3.12 -7.19 -5.27
N ASP A 543 -2.60 -8.13 -6.04
CA ASP A 543 -1.72 -9.21 -5.58
C ASP A 543 -0.47 -9.40 -6.47
N CYS A 544 -0.17 -8.42 -7.33
CA CYS A 544 0.93 -8.46 -8.30
C CYS A 544 0.81 -9.59 -9.34
N ARG A 545 -0.41 -10.06 -9.64
CA ARG A 545 -0.63 -11.18 -10.56
C ARG A 545 -0.37 -10.88 -12.03
N ALA A 546 -0.43 -9.61 -12.42
CA ALA A 546 -0.22 -9.18 -13.79
C ALA A 546 1.12 -8.46 -13.91
N ARG A 547 2.00 -8.94 -14.80
CA ARG A 547 3.37 -8.46 -14.95
C ARG A 547 3.49 -7.28 -15.92
N ASN A 548 2.39 -6.87 -16.54
CA ASN A 548 2.31 -5.75 -17.49
C ASN A 548 0.84 -5.31 -17.67
N GLU A 549 0.62 -4.27 -18.49
CA GLU A 549 -0.70 -3.75 -18.85
C GLU A 549 -1.58 -4.79 -19.52
N ILE A 550 -1.03 -5.57 -20.46
CA ILE A 550 -1.79 -6.55 -21.25
C ILE A 550 -2.39 -7.61 -20.33
N GLU A 551 -1.56 -8.21 -19.47
CA GLU A 551 -2.02 -9.20 -18.49
C GLU A 551 -3.05 -8.60 -17.53
N ALA A 552 -2.86 -7.35 -17.09
CA ALA A 552 -3.82 -6.67 -16.23
C ALA A 552 -5.17 -6.51 -16.93
N ILE A 553 -5.20 -6.03 -18.18
CA ILE A 553 -6.44 -5.87 -18.96
C ILE A 553 -7.09 -7.25 -19.21
N MET A 554 -6.31 -8.31 -19.47
CA MET A 554 -6.86 -9.65 -19.68
C MET A 554 -7.45 -10.28 -18.41
N TRP A 555 -6.94 -9.94 -17.22
CA TRP A 555 -7.61 -10.29 -15.96
C TRP A 555 -9.00 -9.65 -15.81
N HIS A 556 -9.24 -8.46 -16.38
CA HIS A 556 -10.57 -7.85 -16.41
C HIS A 556 -11.54 -8.63 -17.31
N ALA A 557 -11.02 -9.42 -18.25
CA ALA A 557 -11.81 -10.28 -19.14
C ALA A 557 -11.92 -11.73 -18.66
N TYR A 558 -11.48 -12.05 -17.44
CA TYR A 558 -11.39 -13.43 -16.97
C TYR A 558 -12.77 -14.13 -16.91
N ASP A 559 -13.80 -13.43 -16.46
CA ASP A 559 -15.18 -13.95 -16.36
C ASP A 559 -16.18 -12.95 -16.98
N ARG A 560 -17.27 -13.45 -17.59
CA ARG A 560 -18.30 -12.59 -18.21
C ARG A 560 -19.05 -11.71 -17.21
N ARG A 561 -19.03 -12.09 -15.92
CA ARG A 561 -19.65 -11.33 -14.82
C ARG A 561 -18.84 -10.11 -14.41
N SER A 562 -17.57 -10.01 -14.83
CA SER A 562 -16.73 -8.84 -14.56
C SER A 562 -17.38 -7.55 -15.05
N ASP A 563 -17.40 -6.53 -14.20
CA ASP A 563 -17.92 -5.19 -14.54
C ASP A 563 -17.12 -4.56 -15.70
N ALA A 564 -15.89 -5.03 -15.93
CA ALA A 564 -15.00 -4.59 -16.99
C ALA A 564 -14.97 -5.53 -18.21
N PHE A 565 -15.74 -6.63 -18.21
CA PHE A 565 -15.67 -7.65 -19.27
C PHE A 565 -15.85 -7.07 -20.67
N TRP A 566 -16.82 -6.17 -20.85
CA TRP A 566 -17.13 -5.62 -22.19
C TRP A 566 -15.96 -4.81 -22.77
N ALA A 567 -15.35 -3.92 -21.99
CA ALA A 567 -14.22 -3.13 -22.43
C ALA A 567 -12.98 -4.02 -22.69
N ALA A 568 -12.72 -4.97 -21.79
CA ALA A 568 -11.58 -5.88 -21.92
C ALA A 568 -11.76 -6.89 -23.08
N SER A 569 -12.99 -7.34 -23.36
CA SER A 569 -13.31 -8.18 -24.52
C SER A 569 -13.13 -7.43 -25.84
N LYS A 570 -13.46 -6.12 -25.88
CA LYS A 570 -13.12 -5.29 -27.04
C LYS A 570 -11.62 -5.18 -27.23
N PHE A 571 -10.85 -4.92 -26.15
CA PHE A 571 -9.40 -4.90 -26.21
C PHE A 571 -8.82 -6.20 -26.77
N TYR A 572 -9.34 -7.36 -26.32
CA TYR A 572 -8.94 -8.68 -26.81
C TYR A 572 -9.10 -8.83 -28.34
N ASN A 573 -10.09 -8.17 -28.93
CA ASN A 573 -10.39 -8.24 -30.36
C ASN A 573 -9.80 -7.08 -31.18
N LEU A 574 -9.10 -6.12 -30.56
CA LEU A 574 -8.43 -5.04 -31.29
C LEU A 574 -7.29 -5.61 -32.16
N PRO A 575 -6.93 -4.97 -33.29
CA PRO A 575 -5.66 -5.23 -33.96
C PRO A 575 -4.49 -4.96 -33.01
N LYS A 576 -3.38 -5.71 -33.16
CA LYS A 576 -2.16 -5.52 -32.35
C LYS A 576 -1.73 -4.06 -32.21
N ALA A 577 -1.73 -3.30 -33.31
CA ALA A 577 -1.32 -1.89 -33.30
C ALA A 577 -2.18 -1.01 -32.36
N ASP A 578 -3.48 -1.30 -32.26
CA ASP A 578 -4.37 -0.56 -31.34
C ASP A 578 -4.20 -1.04 -29.89
N ARG A 579 -3.90 -2.32 -29.65
CA ARG A 579 -3.52 -2.81 -28.31
C ARG A 579 -2.23 -2.15 -27.84
N ASP A 580 -1.21 -2.11 -28.69
CA ASP A 580 0.07 -1.45 -28.42
C ASP A 580 -0.12 0.06 -28.17
N ALA A 581 -1.01 0.71 -28.93
CA ALA A 581 -1.33 2.11 -28.72
C ALA A 581 -1.98 2.37 -27.35
N VAL A 582 -2.95 1.54 -26.93
CA VAL A 582 -3.55 1.64 -25.59
C VAL A 582 -2.50 1.44 -24.49
N VAL A 583 -1.59 0.48 -24.65
CA VAL A 583 -0.47 0.29 -23.69
C VAL A 583 0.45 1.51 -23.66
N ALA A 584 0.78 2.10 -24.82
CA ALA A 584 1.58 3.32 -24.89
C ALA A 584 0.89 4.48 -24.17
N PHE A 585 -0.42 4.63 -24.31
CA PHE A 585 -1.19 5.62 -23.57
C PHE A 585 -1.16 5.39 -22.06
N LEU A 586 -1.37 4.15 -21.60
CA LEU A 586 -1.28 3.81 -20.16
C LEU A 586 0.10 4.10 -19.56
N ARG A 587 1.17 3.99 -20.36
CA ARG A 587 2.54 4.29 -19.93
C ARG A 587 2.86 5.78 -19.94
N ALA A 588 2.14 6.56 -20.74
CA ALA A 588 2.32 7.99 -20.90
C ALA A 588 1.72 8.81 -19.75
N ILE A 589 0.61 8.32 -19.16
CA ILE A 589 -0.16 9.01 -18.12
C ILE A 589 0.34 8.74 -16.70
#